data_AF-C5L649-F1
#
_entry.id   AF-C5L649-F1
#
_cell.length_a   1.000
_cell.length_b   1.000
_cell.length_c   1.000
_cell.angle_alpha   90.00
_cell.angle_beta   90.00
_cell.angle_gamma   90.00
#
_symmetry.space_group_name_H-M   'P 1'
#
loop_
_entity.id
_entity.type
_entity.pdbx_description
1 polymer ?
#
loop_
_entity_poly.entity_id
_entity_poly.type
_entity_poly.pdbx_seq_one_letter_code
_entity_poly.pdbx_strand_id
1 'polypeptide(L)'
;RRYDSPLTRKIEAINELAMQKEMSMETSGVKPNKKCFKIGDLVRRSNKEVKDNSVYEVMSCGRHSVSIRRQGDVNSLPVKEHVRNLVLAQVENQLGEM
;
A
#
# COMPACT_ATOMS: atom_id res chain seq x y z
N ARG A 1 14.41 20.62 37.01
CA ARG A 1 13.07 20.26 37.55
C ARG A 1 12.28 19.69 36.39
N ARG A 2 11.98 18.38 36.41
CA ARG A 2 11.20 17.72 35.35
C ARG A 2 9.81 18.36 35.32
N TYR A 3 9.33 18.73 34.13
CA TYR A 3 8.04 19.38 33.94
C TYR A 3 6.94 18.36 34.22
N ASP A 4 6.52 18.26 35.48
CA ASP A 4 5.44 17.39 35.95
C ASP A 4 4.07 18.07 35.66
N SER A 5 3.89 18.52 34.41
CA SER A 5 2.61 19.08 33.99
C SER A 5 1.67 17.94 33.60
N PRO A 6 0.36 18.04 33.89
CA PRO A 6 -0.63 17.07 33.40
C PRO A 6 -0.59 16.88 31.88
N LEU A 7 -0.12 17.89 31.13
CA LEU A 7 0.09 17.83 29.69
C LEU A 7 1.26 16.91 29.32
N THR A 8 2.37 17.00 30.04
CA THR A 8 3.56 16.17 29.81
C THR A 8 3.25 14.68 30.03
N ARG A 9 2.49 14.35 31.09
CA ARG A 9 2.02 12.98 31.34
C ARG A 9 1.08 12.44 30.26
N LYS A 10 0.22 13.30 29.69
CA LYS A 10 -0.65 12.91 28.56
C LYS A 10 0.15 12.62 27.30
N ILE A 11 1.18 13.41 27.03
CA ILE A 11 2.06 13.23 25.85
C ILE A 11 2.86 11.94 26.00
N GLU A 12 3.43 11.67 27.18
CA GLU A 12 4.15 10.42 27.46
C GLU A 12 3.23 9.20 27.32
N ALA A 13 2.02 9.25 27.86
CA ALA A 13 1.04 8.17 27.71
C ALA A 13 0.63 7.92 26.25
N ILE A 14 0.51 8.96 25.43
CA ILE A 14 0.23 8.83 23.99
C ILE A 14 1.41 8.17 23.27
N ASN A 15 2.64 8.59 23.59
CA ASN A 15 3.85 8.01 22.99
C ASN A 15 4.03 6.54 23.39
N GLU A 16 3.78 6.20 24.65
CA GLU A 16 3.77 4.80 25.11
C GLU A 16 2.70 3.97 24.41
N LEU A 17 1.49 4.50 24.21
CA LEU A 17 0.44 3.81 23.45
C LEU A 17 0.82 3.60 21.97
N ALA A 18 1.48 4.59 21.36
CA ALA A 18 1.96 4.48 19.99
C ALA A 18 3.06 3.42 19.86
N MET A 19 4.02 3.40 20.78
CA MET A 19 5.07 2.37 20.83
C MET A 19 4.49 0.98 21.09
N GLN A 20 3.49 0.85 21.98
CA GLN A 20 2.80 -0.43 22.21
C GLN A 20 2.04 -0.92 20.97
N LYS A 21 1.46 -0.02 20.16
CA LYS A 21 0.83 -0.38 18.88
C LYS A 21 1.86 -0.86 17.85
N GLU A 22 3.03 -0.22 17.77
CA GLU A 22 4.11 -0.67 16.89
C GLU A 22 4.65 -2.05 17.33
N MET A 23 4.87 -2.27 18.63
CA MET A 23 5.34 -3.57 19.15
C MET A 23 4.27 -4.67 19.07
N SER A 24 2.98 -4.32 19.12
CA SER A 24 1.87 -5.26 18.91
C SER A 24 1.79 -5.75 17.46
N MET A 25 2.26 -4.96 16.49
CA MET A 25 2.40 -5.40 15.10
C MET A 25 3.57 -6.37 14.89
N GLU A 26 4.56 -6.41 15.78
CA GLU A 26 5.67 -7.37 15.71
C GLU A 26 5.33 -8.72 16.37
N THR A 27 4.38 -8.73 17.32
CA THR A 27 3.99 -9.93 18.09
C THR A 27 2.69 -10.57 17.62
N SER A 28 1.84 -9.84 16.90
CA SER A 28 0.70 -10.44 16.22
C SER A 28 1.18 -11.10 14.93
N GLY A 29 1.02 -12.43 14.82
CA GLY A 29 1.17 -13.18 13.58
C GLY A 29 0.19 -12.78 12.46
N VAL A 30 -0.38 -11.57 12.55
CA VAL A 30 -1.09 -10.87 11.49
C VAL A 30 -0.04 -10.47 10.47
N LYS A 31 0.27 -11.43 9.59
CA LYS A 31 1.00 -11.18 8.35
C LYS A 31 0.41 -9.90 7.75
N PRO A 32 1.23 -8.87 7.41
CA PRO A 32 0.73 -7.66 6.79
C PRO A 32 -0.16 -8.12 5.66
N ASN A 33 -1.44 -7.71 5.71
CA ASN A 33 -2.52 -8.16 4.83
C ASN A 33 -1.92 -8.32 3.44
N LYS A 34 -1.61 -9.57 3.04
CA LYS A 34 -0.76 -9.80 1.87
C LYS A 34 -1.56 -9.17 0.74
N LYS A 35 -1.08 -8.05 0.20
CA LYS A 35 -1.64 -7.45 -1.00
C LYS A 35 -1.49 -8.52 -2.08
N CYS A 36 -2.54 -9.31 -2.25
CA CYS A 36 -2.60 -10.40 -3.21
C CYS A 36 -3.31 -9.84 -4.43
N PHE A 37 -2.54 -9.27 -5.35
CA PHE A 37 -3.05 -9.00 -6.68
C PHE A 37 -3.28 -10.33 -7.41
N LYS A 38 -4.29 -10.35 -8.27
CA LYS A 38 -4.59 -11.45 -9.18
C LYS A 38 -4.19 -11.07 -10.59
N ILE A 39 -3.95 -12.08 -11.43
CA ILE A 39 -3.75 -11.87 -12.86
C ILE A 39 -5.03 -11.25 -13.44
N GLY A 40 -4.88 -10.21 -14.25
CA GLY A 40 -5.98 -9.40 -14.78
C GLY A 40 -6.39 -8.20 -13.91
N ASP A 41 -5.88 -8.09 -12.67
CA ASP A 41 -6.15 -6.90 -11.85
C ASP A 41 -5.55 -5.66 -12.51
N LEU A 42 -6.32 -4.57 -12.50
CA LEU A 42 -5.83 -3.25 -12.87
C LEU A 42 -5.18 -2.59 -11.65
N VAL A 43 -3.94 -2.15 -11.79
CA VAL A 43 -3.12 -1.56 -10.73
C VAL A 43 -2.45 -0.27 -11.18
N ARG A 44 -2.10 0.57 -10.22
CA ARG A 44 -1.29 1.77 -10.41
C ARG A 44 -0.04 1.67 -9.55
N ARG A 45 1.05 2.28 -10.04
CA ARG A 45 2.27 2.45 -9.25
C ARG A 45 2.03 3.53 -8.21
N SER A 46 2.28 3.21 -6.95
CA SER A 46 2.15 4.11 -5.81
C SER A 46 3.49 4.69 -5.35
N ASN A 47 4.58 4.42 -6.08
CA ASN A 47 5.89 4.97 -5.75
C ASN A 47 5.88 6.49 -5.98
N LYS A 48 6.08 7.28 -4.92
CA LYS A 48 6.07 8.76 -4.96
C LYS A 48 7.15 9.34 -5.87
N GLU A 49 8.24 8.61 -6.10
CA GLU A 49 9.33 9.02 -6.99
C GLU A 49 8.96 8.88 -8.47
N VAL A 50 7.98 8.03 -8.77
CA VAL A 50 7.50 7.78 -10.13
C VAL A 50 6.16 8.48 -10.28
N LYS A 51 6.17 9.72 -10.79
CA LYS A 51 4.94 10.44 -11.20
C LYS A 51 4.33 9.76 -12.42
N ASP A 52 3.68 8.62 -12.21
CA ASP A 52 3.08 7.84 -13.25
C ASP A 52 1.63 7.49 -12.90
N ASN A 53 0.71 8.13 -13.59
CA ASN A 53 -0.72 7.89 -13.47
C ASN A 53 -1.25 6.80 -14.41
N SER A 54 -0.36 6.09 -15.11
CA SER A 54 -0.75 5.00 -15.98
C SER A 54 -1.39 3.87 -15.19
N VAL A 55 -2.39 3.23 -15.80
CA VAL A 55 -2.97 1.98 -15.32
C VAL A 55 -2.22 0.82 -15.96
N TYR A 56 -2.00 -0.22 -15.17
CA TYR A 56 -1.32 -1.43 -15.58
C TYR A 56 -2.19 -2.65 -15.29
N GLU A 57 -2.11 -3.65 -16.15
CA GLU A 57 -2.72 -4.96 -15.95
C GLU A 57 -1.67 -5.90 -15.34
N VAL A 58 -2.07 -6.66 -14.32
CA VAL A 58 -1.22 -7.69 -13.71
C VAL A 58 -1.18 -8.92 -14.62
N MET A 59 0.02 -9.24 -15.13
CA MET A 59 0.26 -10.37 -16.03
C MET A 59 0.63 -11.64 -15.27
N SER A 60 1.35 -11.52 -14.15
CA SER A 60 1.77 -12.67 -13.33
C SER A 60 2.06 -12.26 -11.90
N CYS A 61 1.80 -13.16 -10.94
CA CYS A 61 2.01 -12.90 -9.52
C CYS A 61 3.11 -13.81 -8.95
N GLY A 62 4.15 -13.19 -8.40
CA GLY A 62 5.15 -13.85 -7.57
C GLY A 62 4.91 -13.59 -6.08
N ARG A 63 5.77 -14.14 -5.22
CA ARG A 63 5.62 -14.05 -3.76
C ARG A 63 5.70 -12.62 -3.21
N HIS A 64 6.52 -11.77 -3.81
CA HIS A 64 6.78 -10.38 -3.36
C HIS A 64 6.78 -9.35 -4.50
N SER A 65 6.56 -9.82 -5.72
CA SER A 65 6.62 -9.01 -6.94
C SER A 65 5.54 -9.48 -7.90
N VAL A 66 5.06 -8.58 -8.74
CA VAL A 66 4.13 -8.87 -9.83
C VAL A 66 4.72 -8.34 -11.13
N SER A 67 4.40 -8.99 -12.23
CA SER A 67 4.70 -8.46 -13.56
C SER A 67 3.47 -7.69 -14.02
N ILE A 68 3.66 -6.44 -14.42
CA ILE A 68 2.59 -5.54 -14.82
C ILE A 68 2.87 -5.04 -16.23
N ARG A 69 1.82 -4.84 -17.03
CA ARG A 69 1.92 -4.30 -18.39
C ARG A 69 1.00 -3.09 -18.51
N ARG A 70 1.41 -2.04 -19.22
CA ARG A 70 0.58 -0.84 -19.36
C ARG A 70 -0.72 -1.20 -20.08
N GLN A 71 -1.85 -0.81 -19.51
CA GLN A 71 -3.16 -1.04 -20.11
C GLN A 71 -3.27 -0.28 -21.43
N GLY A 72 -3.71 -0.95 -22.50
CA GLY A 72 -3.85 -0.35 -23.83
C GLY A 72 -2.58 -0.35 -24.70
N ASP A 73 -1.43 -0.73 -24.15
CA ASP A 73 -0.18 -0.84 -24.91
C ASP A 73 0.26 -2.32 -25.00
N VAL A 74 -0.28 -3.01 -26.01
CA VAL A 74 -0.06 -4.45 -26.22
C VAL A 74 1.39 -4.78 -26.57
N ASN A 75 2.12 -3.80 -27.13
CA ASN A 75 3.53 -3.95 -27.52
C ASN A 75 4.49 -3.66 -26.36
N SER A 76 3.99 -3.13 -25.24
CA SER A 76 4.83 -2.88 -24.06
C SER A 76 5.25 -4.19 -23.38
N LEU A 77 6.55 -4.29 -23.08
CA LEU A 77 7.08 -5.41 -22.32
C LEU A 77 6.58 -5.36 -20.87
N PRO A 78 6.21 -6.50 -20.27
CA PRO A 78 5.86 -6.55 -18.86
C PRO A 78 7.04 -6.11 -17.98
N VAL A 79 6.76 -5.25 -17.02
CA VAL A 79 7.74 -4.77 -16.03
C VAL A 79 7.48 -5.46 -14.70
N LYS A 80 8.55 -5.89 -14.03
CA LYS A 80 8.46 -6.49 -12.70
C LYS A 80 8.47 -5.41 -11.63
N GLU A 81 7.45 -5.38 -10.79
CA GLU A 81 7.28 -4.39 -9.74
C GLU A 81 7.03 -5.04 -8.38
N HIS A 82 7.43 -4.37 -7.29
CA HIS A 82 7.16 -4.87 -5.96
C HIS A 82 5.70 -4.64 -5.56
N VAL A 83 5.07 -5.66 -4.97
CA VAL A 83 3.67 -5.63 -4.52
C VAL A 83 3.37 -4.43 -3.60
N ARG A 84 4.34 -4.02 -2.77
CA ARG A 84 4.19 -2.85 -1.86
C ARG A 84 4.06 -1.51 -2.61
N ASN A 85 4.61 -1.42 -3.81
CA ASN A 85 4.62 -0.23 -4.66
C ASN A 85 3.38 -0.15 -5.58
N LEU A 86 2.40 -1.03 -5.34
CA LEU A 86 1.20 -1.11 -6.16
C LEU A 86 -0.04 -0.91 -5.31
N VAL A 87 -1.04 -0.35 -5.97
CA VAL A 87 -2.40 -0.18 -5.48
C VAL A 87 -3.35 -0.61 -6.59
N LEU A 88 -4.51 -1.17 -6.22
CA LEU A 88 -5.56 -1.41 -7.21
C LEU A 88 -5.93 -0.06 -7.84
N ALA A 89 -6.00 -0.03 -9.16
CA ALA A 89 -6.67 1.05 -9.85
C ALA A 89 -8.14 0.91 -9.43
N GLN A 90 -8.60 1.76 -8.51
CA GLN A 90 -10.03 1.94 -8.33
C GLN A 90 -10.52 2.33 -9.72
N VAL A 91 -11.27 1.42 -10.35
CA VAL A 91 -12.15 1.84 -11.43
C VAL A 91 -13.04 2.84 -10.73
N GLU A 92 -12.90 4.11 -11.08
CA GLU A 92 -13.96 5.08 -10.83
C GLU A 92 -15.15 4.55 -11.61
N ASN A 93 -15.87 3.59 -11.02
CA ASN A 93 -17.28 3.45 -11.30
C ASN A 93 -17.81 4.83 -10.94
N GLN A 94 -18.11 5.58 -11.98
CA GLN A 94 -19.04 6.69 -11.90
C GLN A 94 -20.30 6.10 -11.25
N LEU A 95 -20.36 6.13 -9.93
CA LEU A 95 -21.62 6.26 -9.18
C LEU A 95 -22.08 7.71 -9.38
N GLY A 96 -22.35 8.02 -10.64
CA GLY A 96 -23.12 9.15 -11.09
C GLY A 96 -24.22 8.53 -11.94
N GLU A 97 -25.29 8.09 -11.27
CA GLU A 97 -26.60 7.63 -11.73
C GLU A 97 -27.16 6.84 -10.53
N MET A 98 -28.14 7.29 -9.74
CA MET A 98 -29.16 8.32 -9.84
C MET A 98 -29.49 8.86 -8.44
#